data_AF-A0A9W4T2B3-F1
#
_entry.id   AF-A0A9W4T2B3-F1
#
_cell.length_a   1.000
_cell.length_b   1.000
_cell.length_c   1.000
_cell.angle_alpha   90.00
_cell.angle_beta   90.00
_cell.angle_gamma   90.00
#
_symmetry.space_group_name_H-M   'P 1'
#
loop_
_entity.id
_entity.type
_entity.pdbx_description
1 polymer ?
#
loop_
_entity_poly.entity_id
_entity_poly.type
_entity_poly.pdbx_seq_one_letter_code
_entity_poly.pdbx_strand_id
1 'polypeptide(L)'
;MTILLIIDGLQNIMKSNNDWNDKSSKFFITLTNIHDLALQSAFVILLCTAIITDSVNRVLTITHRKRVYLPIASLDPPIIIKDDIVTSIFQTDDYIIKMLVNDCGGHGRALEVLQEILKDRDIQNVNINDMINDLHVRLHDWYCEALMMSPSEARTIAQATLTRHLLKFDKHVPSTNKYSDHIVQPELIRYVHESNSSVEYFDLPYIWIWILTNSSDSKDPVIRDWLFCDYEDHRSNQNQTCLSGSHFWQHFEHFVFSFHTLKSRNLGDCELILISSIHIGARLNGDFKFKNHHLELKCAVHQEDTNSSNYGKGKKEIKCEDKIVDVCECKYCIINDASAPYGDAFLGLDVDLKSGKPNEVHQYKRWKVNSLTGQDYQDERNKSALSKDFFILFTTTNCSNFKLPKNSGIVDASNWDKYFGPYSGKTHTYANVGPLNINKASCRDLRSMYGIGETQADEIMAKREFKDIEEAKKQTGIPERVLKRFKFSD
;
A
#
# COMPACT_ATOMS: atom_id res chain seq x y z
N MET A 1 -28.67 -13.87 -36.72
CA MET A 1 -27.25 -13.74 -37.09
C MET A 1 -26.63 -12.72 -36.15
N THR A 2 -25.62 -13.11 -35.39
CA THR A 2 -24.87 -12.21 -34.52
C THR A 2 -23.58 -11.83 -35.24
N ILE A 3 -23.33 -10.54 -35.42
CA ILE A 3 -22.11 -10.05 -36.08
C ILE A 3 -21.24 -9.40 -35.00
N LEU A 4 -19.99 -9.84 -34.87
CA LEU A 4 -18.98 -9.12 -34.10
C LEU A 4 -18.09 -8.36 -35.10
N LEU A 5 -18.06 -7.04 -35.00
CA LEU A 5 -17.19 -6.19 -35.81
C LEU A 5 -16.17 -5.50 -34.91
N ILE A 6 -14.89 -5.78 -35.15
CA ILE A 6 -13.77 -5.23 -34.40
C ILE A 6 -13.04 -4.24 -35.31
N ILE A 7 -12.88 -3.00 -34.85
CA ILE A 7 -12.21 -1.92 -35.56
C ILE A 7 -11.11 -1.39 -34.66
N ASP A 8 -9.87 -1.68 -35.03
CA ASP A 8 -8.69 -1.29 -34.26
C ASP A 8 -8.06 -0.01 -34.81
N GLY A 9 -7.61 0.88 -33.92
CA GLY A 9 -6.80 2.03 -34.26
C GLY A 9 -7.57 3.18 -34.92
N LEU A 10 -8.80 3.50 -34.49
CA LEU A 10 -9.62 4.58 -35.06
C LEU A 10 -8.91 5.94 -35.07
N GLN A 11 -7.99 6.17 -34.13
CA GLN A 11 -7.19 7.41 -34.07
C GLN A 11 -6.40 7.66 -35.36
N ASN A 12 -6.07 6.62 -36.12
CA ASN A 12 -5.30 6.75 -37.36
C ASN A 12 -6.06 7.48 -38.48
N ILE A 13 -7.38 7.66 -38.34
CA ILE A 13 -8.22 8.40 -39.29
C ILE A 13 -8.22 9.91 -38.97
N MET A 14 -7.76 10.29 -37.79
CA MET A 14 -7.67 11.69 -37.37
C MET A 14 -6.57 12.42 -38.15
N LYS A 15 -6.88 13.63 -38.61
CA LYS A 15 -5.94 14.53 -39.29
C LYS A 15 -5.31 15.55 -38.35
N SER A 16 -6.00 15.85 -37.26
CA SER A 16 -5.51 16.71 -36.19
C SER A 16 -5.90 16.14 -34.85
N ASN A 17 -5.18 16.52 -33.79
CA ASN A 17 -5.55 16.14 -32.43
C ASN A 17 -7.00 16.60 -32.13
N ASN A 18 -7.45 17.76 -32.60
CA ASN A 18 -8.80 18.22 -32.28
C ASN A 18 -9.94 17.58 -33.09
N ASP A 19 -9.68 16.58 -33.95
CA ASP A 19 -10.69 15.95 -34.80
C ASP A 19 -11.85 15.34 -34.01
N TRP A 20 -11.66 14.94 -32.74
CA TRP A 20 -12.74 14.44 -31.89
C TRP A 20 -13.79 15.51 -31.52
N ASN A 21 -13.42 16.80 -31.53
CA ASN A 21 -14.32 17.92 -31.24
C ASN A 21 -14.98 18.50 -32.50
N ASP A 22 -14.65 17.99 -33.69
CA ASP A 22 -15.21 18.41 -34.96
C ASP A 22 -16.18 17.36 -35.52
N LYS A 23 -17.47 17.70 -35.58
CA LYS A 23 -18.52 16.82 -36.12
C LYS A 23 -18.31 16.46 -37.60
N SER A 24 -17.56 17.27 -38.32
CA SER A 24 -17.25 17.07 -39.73
C SER A 24 -15.98 16.25 -39.96
N SER A 25 -15.25 15.90 -38.89
CA SER A 25 -14.04 15.10 -39.00
C SER A 25 -14.37 13.69 -39.47
N LYS A 26 -13.42 13.09 -40.20
CA LYS A 26 -13.55 11.70 -40.65
C LYS A 26 -13.65 10.75 -39.47
N PHE A 27 -12.93 11.03 -38.38
CA PHE A 27 -13.00 10.26 -37.15
C PHE A 27 -14.42 10.23 -36.59
N PHE A 28 -15.03 11.39 -36.39
CA PHE A 28 -16.36 11.49 -35.78
C PHE A 28 -17.45 10.90 -36.67
N ILE A 29 -17.39 11.17 -37.98
CA ILE A 29 -18.31 10.58 -38.97
C ILE A 29 -18.20 9.06 -38.96
N THR A 30 -16.97 8.52 -38.94
CA THR A 30 -16.74 7.07 -38.91
C THR A 30 -17.28 6.45 -37.63
N LEU A 31 -16.99 7.04 -36.46
CA LEU A 31 -17.51 6.58 -35.18
C LEU A 31 -19.05 6.57 -35.14
N THR A 32 -19.69 7.64 -35.64
CA THR A 32 -21.15 7.74 -35.71
C THR A 32 -21.74 6.69 -36.63
N ASN A 33 -21.19 6.52 -37.83
CA ASN A 33 -21.64 5.52 -38.79
C ASN A 33 -21.51 4.09 -38.23
N ILE A 34 -20.38 3.80 -37.56
CA ILE A 34 -20.17 2.53 -36.88
C ILE A 34 -21.28 2.31 -35.85
N HIS A 35 -21.54 3.29 -34.99
CA HIS A 35 -22.57 3.18 -33.96
C HIS A 35 -23.97 2.98 -34.55
N ASP A 36 -24.30 3.62 -35.67
CA ASP A 36 -25.60 3.47 -36.32
C ASP A 36 -25.79 2.09 -36.98
N LEU A 37 -24.72 1.34 -37.27
CA LEU A 37 -24.83 -0.06 -37.69
C LEU A 37 -25.50 -0.92 -36.61
N ALA A 38 -25.28 -0.61 -35.32
CA ALA A 38 -25.91 -1.34 -34.22
C ALA A 38 -27.43 -1.06 -34.10
N LEU A 39 -27.97 -0.08 -34.84
CA LEU A 39 -29.41 0.18 -34.92
C LEU A 39 -30.11 -0.60 -36.04
N GLN A 40 -29.36 -1.28 -36.89
CA GLN A 40 -29.96 -2.06 -37.98
C GLN A 40 -30.60 -3.36 -37.45
N SER A 41 -31.42 -4.02 -38.28
CA SER A 41 -32.24 -5.19 -37.89
C SER A 41 -31.44 -6.42 -37.45
N ALA A 42 -30.10 -6.39 -37.54
CA ALA A 42 -29.21 -7.45 -37.09
C ALA A 42 -28.65 -7.13 -35.70
N PHE A 43 -28.47 -8.16 -34.88
CA PHE A 43 -27.79 -8.02 -33.59
C PHE A 43 -26.27 -7.91 -33.84
N VAL A 44 -25.74 -6.69 -33.78
CA VAL A 44 -24.32 -6.39 -34.02
C VAL A 44 -23.65 -5.94 -32.72
N ILE A 45 -22.53 -6.57 -32.38
CA ILE A 45 -21.63 -6.13 -31.30
C ILE A 45 -20.42 -5.47 -31.97
N LEU A 46 -20.19 -4.19 -31.67
CA LEU A 46 -19.10 -3.40 -32.21
C LEU A 46 -18.05 -3.19 -31.13
N LEU A 47 -16.81 -3.54 -31.44
CA LEU A 47 -15.64 -3.23 -30.62
C LEU A 47 -14.76 -2.25 -31.39
N CYS A 48 -14.49 -1.10 -30.80
CA CYS A 48 -13.66 -0.06 -31.40
C CYS A 48 -12.54 0.30 -30.44
N THR A 49 -11.32 0.42 -30.93
CA THR A 49 -10.20 0.95 -30.15
C THR A 49 -9.78 2.30 -30.73
N ALA A 50 -9.47 3.24 -29.85
CA ALA A 50 -8.96 4.55 -30.21
C ALA A 50 -8.01 5.03 -29.11
N ILE A 51 -6.85 5.57 -29.48
CA ILE A 51 -6.02 6.36 -28.56
C ILE A 51 -6.51 7.81 -28.62
N ILE A 52 -6.86 8.37 -27.47
CA ILE A 52 -7.33 9.75 -27.33
C ILE A 52 -6.46 10.48 -26.31
N THR A 53 -6.29 11.78 -26.47
CA THR A 53 -5.50 12.64 -25.57
C THR A 53 -6.39 13.58 -24.75
N ASP A 54 -7.68 13.22 -24.60
CA ASP A 54 -8.64 13.99 -23.80
C ASP A 54 -9.62 13.00 -23.15
N SER A 55 -10.39 13.47 -22.18
CA SER A 55 -11.40 12.68 -21.50
C SER A 55 -12.42 12.07 -22.47
N VAL A 56 -12.80 10.80 -22.24
CA VAL A 56 -13.82 10.08 -23.02
C VAL A 56 -15.12 10.88 -23.11
N ASN A 57 -15.52 11.57 -22.04
CA ASN A 57 -16.71 12.40 -22.02
C ASN A 57 -16.62 13.56 -23.00
N ARG A 58 -15.46 14.23 -23.06
CA ARG A 58 -15.22 15.35 -23.97
C ARG A 58 -15.20 14.87 -25.42
N VAL A 59 -14.43 13.82 -25.71
CA VAL A 59 -14.36 13.16 -27.03
C VAL A 59 -15.73 12.73 -27.52
N LEU A 60 -16.55 12.16 -26.64
CA LEU A 60 -17.86 11.63 -26.99
C LEU A 60 -19.00 12.62 -26.75
N THR A 61 -18.77 13.86 -26.31
CA THR A 61 -19.81 14.83 -25.86
C THR A 61 -20.99 14.93 -26.82
N ILE A 62 -20.70 14.85 -28.12
CA ILE A 62 -21.66 15.03 -29.19
C ILE A 62 -22.61 13.82 -29.35
N THR A 63 -22.26 12.66 -28.77
CA THR A 63 -23.09 11.45 -28.84
C THR A 63 -24.19 11.46 -27.77
N HIS A 64 -25.45 11.31 -28.16
CA HIS A 64 -26.59 11.26 -27.22
C HIS A 64 -26.88 9.84 -26.67
N ARG A 65 -25.93 8.92 -26.79
CA ARG A 65 -26.12 7.51 -26.43
C ARG A 65 -25.90 7.28 -24.93
N LYS A 66 -26.58 6.28 -24.37
CA LYS A 66 -26.29 5.78 -23.03
C LYS A 66 -24.86 5.23 -23.02
N ARG A 67 -24.04 5.73 -22.09
CA ARG A 67 -22.66 5.30 -21.91
C ARG A 67 -22.56 4.48 -20.64
N VAL A 68 -21.83 3.38 -20.72
CA VAL A 68 -21.51 2.54 -19.57
C VAL A 68 -20.00 2.40 -19.57
N TYR A 69 -19.34 2.96 -18.56
CA TYR A 69 -17.92 2.77 -18.36
C TYR A 69 -17.71 1.35 -17.84
N LEU A 70 -16.89 0.58 -18.56
CA LEU A 70 -16.50 -0.75 -18.10
C LEU A 70 -15.39 -0.56 -17.04
N PRO A 71 -15.49 -1.22 -15.88
CA PRO A 71 -14.44 -1.15 -14.90
C PRO A 71 -13.18 -1.81 -15.45
N ILE A 72 -12.03 -1.21 -15.16
CA ILE A 72 -10.73 -1.77 -15.53
C ILE A 72 -10.50 -3.00 -14.67
N ALA A 73 -10.42 -4.15 -15.32
CA ALA A 73 -10.05 -5.38 -14.65
C ALA A 73 -8.60 -5.28 -14.15
N SER A 74 -8.36 -5.78 -12.94
CA SER A 74 -6.99 -6.09 -12.54
C SER A 74 -6.51 -7.27 -13.36
N LEU A 75 -5.37 -7.09 -14.05
CA LEU A 75 -4.76 -8.14 -14.85
C LEU A 75 -3.80 -8.96 -14.00
N ASP A 76 -3.78 -10.27 -14.24
CA ASP A 76 -2.68 -11.10 -13.76
C ASP A 76 -1.39 -10.76 -14.52
N PRO A 77 -0.21 -10.95 -13.90
CA PRO A 77 1.05 -10.77 -14.59
C PRO A 77 1.12 -11.67 -15.85
N PRO A 78 1.54 -11.13 -17.00
CA PRO A 78 1.58 -11.86 -18.27
C PRO A 78 2.50 -13.08 -18.23
N ILE A 79 2.09 -14.12 -18.96
CA ILE A 79 2.84 -15.35 -19.22
C ILE A 79 3.14 -15.46 -20.72
N ILE A 80 4.32 -15.98 -21.07
CA ILE A 80 4.71 -16.26 -22.46
C ILE A 80 4.72 -17.77 -22.66
N ILE A 81 4.14 -18.22 -23.77
CA ILE A 81 4.24 -19.60 -24.23
C ILE A 81 5.22 -19.61 -25.39
N LYS A 82 6.36 -20.27 -25.21
CA LYS A 82 7.37 -20.45 -26.26
C LYS A 82 7.73 -21.92 -26.34
N ASP A 83 7.56 -22.51 -27.53
CA ASP A 83 7.84 -23.95 -27.77
C ASP A 83 7.11 -24.86 -26.78
N ASP A 84 5.82 -24.59 -26.52
CA ASP A 84 4.97 -25.25 -25.52
C ASP A 84 5.42 -25.11 -24.05
N ILE A 85 6.44 -24.29 -23.78
CA ILE A 85 6.89 -23.97 -22.43
C ILE A 85 6.23 -22.68 -21.97
N VAL A 86 5.42 -22.78 -20.91
CA VAL A 86 4.83 -21.64 -20.22
C VAL A 86 5.87 -21.03 -19.29
N THR A 87 6.25 -19.78 -19.54
CA THR A 87 7.23 -19.03 -18.74
C THR A 87 6.61 -17.74 -18.23
N SER A 88 6.74 -17.47 -16.94
CA SER A 88 6.36 -16.17 -16.39
C SER A 88 7.28 -15.07 -16.93
N ILE A 89 6.71 -13.94 -17.36
CA ILE A 89 7.50 -12.78 -17.76
C ILE A 89 8.30 -12.24 -16.57
N PHE A 90 7.70 -12.25 -15.39
CA PHE A 90 8.31 -11.76 -14.17
C PHE A 90 8.77 -12.92 -13.29
N GLN A 91 10.05 -12.93 -12.91
CA GLN A 91 10.63 -13.93 -12.02
C GLN A 91 10.26 -13.61 -10.56
N THR A 92 8.99 -13.83 -10.18
CA THR A 92 8.42 -13.44 -8.88
C THR A 92 8.89 -14.29 -7.69
N ASP A 93 9.80 -15.24 -7.92
CA ASP A 93 10.61 -15.86 -6.87
C ASP A 93 11.54 -14.83 -6.19
N ASP A 94 11.95 -13.80 -6.93
CA ASP A 94 12.63 -12.64 -6.38
C ASP A 94 11.61 -11.69 -5.72
N TYR A 95 11.83 -11.41 -4.43
CA TYR A 95 10.89 -10.63 -3.64
C TYR A 95 10.77 -9.17 -4.08
N ILE A 96 11.81 -8.58 -4.68
CA ILE A 96 11.77 -7.21 -5.21
C ILE A 96 10.93 -7.18 -6.49
N ILE A 97 11.13 -8.14 -7.39
CA ILE A 97 10.30 -8.23 -8.62
C ILE A 97 8.84 -8.45 -8.22
N LYS A 98 8.59 -9.36 -7.28
CA LYS A 98 7.24 -9.61 -6.76
C LYS A 98 6.62 -8.35 -6.18
N MET A 99 7.38 -7.58 -5.39
CA MET A 99 6.93 -6.29 -4.85
C MET A 99 6.58 -5.30 -5.97
N LEU A 100 7.45 -5.12 -6.96
CA LEU A 100 7.22 -4.17 -8.08
C LEU A 100 6.01 -4.55 -8.93
N VAL A 101 5.83 -5.85 -9.21
CA VAL A 101 4.65 -6.37 -9.91
C VAL A 101 3.37 -6.09 -9.11
N ASN A 102 3.41 -6.31 -7.79
CA ASN A 102 2.28 -5.99 -6.92
C ASN A 102 2.01 -4.47 -6.86
N ASP A 103 3.05 -3.63 -6.87
CA ASP A 103 2.92 -2.17 -6.85
C ASP A 103 2.28 -1.63 -8.15
N CYS A 104 2.44 -2.34 -9.27
CA CYS A 104 1.70 -2.09 -10.52
C CYS A 104 0.22 -2.45 -10.41
N GLY A 105 -0.16 -3.27 -9.43
CA GLY A 105 -1.55 -3.60 -9.07
C GLY A 105 -2.38 -4.16 -10.23
N GLY A 106 -1.77 -4.89 -11.17
CA GLY A 106 -2.46 -5.43 -12.34
C GLY A 106 -2.84 -4.40 -13.40
N HIS A 107 -2.22 -3.22 -13.39
CA HIS A 107 -2.38 -2.23 -14.46
C HIS A 107 -1.48 -2.61 -15.64
N GLY A 108 -2.09 -2.98 -16.76
CA GLY A 108 -1.38 -3.57 -17.90
C GLY A 108 -0.24 -2.70 -18.41
N ARG A 109 -0.45 -1.38 -18.52
CA ARG A 109 0.60 -0.47 -18.99
C ARG A 109 1.74 -0.31 -18.00
N ALA A 110 1.45 -0.30 -16.70
CA ALA A 110 2.48 -0.30 -15.67
C ALA A 110 3.34 -1.58 -15.72
N LEU A 111 2.71 -2.74 -15.95
CA LEU A 111 3.43 -4.00 -16.13
C LEU A 111 4.29 -4.00 -17.40
N GLU A 112 3.81 -3.44 -18.50
CA GLU A 112 4.61 -3.30 -19.73
C GLU A 112 5.87 -2.45 -19.51
N VAL A 113 5.74 -1.28 -18.87
CA VAL A 113 6.92 -0.43 -18.55
C VAL A 113 7.90 -1.17 -17.65
N LEU A 114 7.38 -1.85 -16.61
CA LEU A 114 8.22 -2.61 -15.71
C LEU A 114 8.99 -3.71 -16.45
N GLN A 115 8.33 -4.41 -17.39
CA GLN A 115 8.95 -5.45 -18.20
C GLN A 115 10.07 -4.89 -19.10
N GLU A 116 9.86 -3.73 -19.73
CA GLU A 116 10.88 -3.05 -20.53
C GLU A 116 12.10 -2.67 -19.69
N ILE A 117 11.89 -2.14 -18.47
CA ILE A 117 12.98 -1.75 -17.56
C ILE A 117 13.78 -2.99 -17.13
N LEU A 118 13.11 -4.11 -16.86
CA LEU A 118 13.75 -5.34 -16.40
C LEU A 118 14.55 -6.06 -17.49
N LYS A 119 14.18 -5.90 -18.76
CA LYS A 119 14.78 -6.64 -19.89
C LYS A 119 16.29 -6.40 -20.04
N ASP A 120 16.73 -5.18 -19.72
CA ASP A 120 18.12 -4.73 -19.97
C ASP A 120 18.97 -4.68 -18.69
N ARG A 121 18.49 -5.24 -17.56
CA ARG A 121 19.12 -5.07 -16.25
C ARG A 121 19.39 -6.39 -15.54
N ASP A 122 20.56 -6.49 -14.92
CA ASP A 122 20.87 -7.57 -13.97
C ASP A 122 20.26 -7.22 -12.60
N ILE A 123 19.14 -7.87 -12.29
CA ILE A 123 18.35 -7.66 -11.07
C ILE A 123 19.16 -7.89 -9.79
N GLN A 124 20.22 -8.70 -9.79
CA GLN A 124 21.00 -8.98 -8.58
C GLN A 124 22.03 -7.88 -8.24
N ASN A 125 22.34 -7.02 -9.21
CA ASN A 125 23.35 -5.97 -9.10
C ASN A 125 22.79 -4.56 -9.33
N VAL A 126 21.50 -4.44 -9.63
CA VAL A 126 20.85 -3.17 -9.93
C VAL A 126 20.56 -2.36 -8.67
N ASN A 127 20.65 -1.04 -8.80
CA ASN A 127 20.11 -0.12 -7.82
C ASN A 127 18.57 -0.05 -7.97
N ILE A 128 17.87 -0.47 -6.91
CA ILE A 128 16.40 -0.52 -6.87
C ILE A 128 15.81 0.88 -7.11
N ASN A 129 16.40 1.94 -6.53
CA ASN A 129 15.88 3.30 -6.68
C ASN A 129 15.93 3.78 -8.13
N ASP A 130 17.02 3.46 -8.83
CA ASP A 130 17.17 3.86 -10.23
C ASP A 130 16.15 3.14 -11.12
N MET A 131 15.83 1.87 -10.83
CA MET A 131 14.78 1.16 -11.57
C MET A 131 13.41 1.81 -11.41
N ILE A 132 13.13 2.32 -10.22
CA ILE A 132 11.80 2.80 -9.89
C ILE A 132 11.63 4.25 -10.29
N ASN A 133 12.70 5.04 -10.20
CA ASN A 133 12.74 6.35 -10.83
C ASN A 133 12.55 6.24 -12.35
N ASP A 134 13.14 5.22 -13.00
CA ASP A 134 12.85 4.95 -14.42
C ASP A 134 11.37 4.61 -14.65
N LEU A 135 10.77 3.77 -13.80
CA LEU A 135 9.35 3.43 -13.88
C LEU A 135 8.46 4.67 -13.67
N HIS A 136 8.80 5.51 -12.70
CA HIS A 136 8.15 6.79 -12.42
C HIS A 136 8.12 7.68 -13.65
N VAL A 137 9.30 7.97 -14.19
CA VAL A 137 9.48 8.97 -15.25
C VAL A 137 8.75 8.51 -16.49
N ARG A 138 8.89 7.23 -16.89
CA ARG A 138 8.21 6.69 -18.06
C ARG A 138 6.68 6.71 -17.92
N LEU A 139 6.15 6.33 -16.76
CA LEU A 139 4.70 6.35 -16.53
C LEU A 139 4.16 7.77 -16.42
N HIS A 140 4.87 8.66 -15.72
CA HIS A 140 4.51 10.07 -15.62
C HIS A 140 4.48 10.73 -17.00
N ASP A 141 5.47 10.50 -17.85
CA ASP A 141 5.54 11.08 -19.19
C ASP A 141 4.39 10.59 -20.09
N TRP A 142 4.06 9.29 -20.02
CA TRP A 142 2.95 8.73 -20.81
C TRP A 142 1.57 9.17 -20.33
N TYR A 143 1.39 9.41 -19.04
CA TYR A 143 0.10 9.75 -18.45
C TYR A 143 0.03 11.20 -17.95
N CYS A 144 0.95 12.08 -18.38
CA CYS A 144 1.05 13.45 -17.87
C CYS A 144 -0.29 14.21 -17.93
N GLU A 145 -1.06 14.04 -19.00
CA GLU A 145 -2.40 14.64 -19.17
C GLU A 145 -3.44 14.03 -18.22
N ALA A 146 -3.44 12.70 -18.06
CA ALA A 146 -4.31 11.98 -17.13
C ALA A 146 -3.99 12.29 -15.66
N LEU A 147 -2.75 12.69 -15.39
CA LEU A 147 -2.22 13.08 -14.09
C LEU A 147 -2.32 14.59 -13.82
N MET A 148 -2.91 15.38 -14.73
CA MET A 148 -3.17 16.82 -14.52
C MET A 148 -4.30 17.04 -13.49
N MET A 149 -4.00 16.74 -12.24
CA MET A 149 -4.85 16.97 -11.09
C MET A 149 -4.25 18.08 -10.23
N SER A 150 -5.08 18.87 -9.57
CA SER A 150 -4.57 19.79 -8.56
C SER A 150 -3.96 18.99 -7.39
N PRO A 151 -2.94 19.52 -6.69
CA PRO A 151 -2.36 18.86 -5.51
C PRO A 151 -3.38 18.47 -4.44
N SER A 152 -4.44 19.28 -4.26
CA SER A 152 -5.55 18.97 -3.36
C SER A 152 -6.39 17.77 -3.83
N GLU A 153 -6.63 17.62 -5.13
CA GLU A 153 -7.37 16.48 -5.67
C GLU A 153 -6.58 15.19 -5.57
N ALA A 154 -5.29 15.21 -5.96
CA ALA A 154 -4.38 14.09 -5.85
C ALA A 154 -4.32 13.57 -4.40
N ARG A 155 -4.22 14.51 -3.45
CA ARG A 155 -4.29 14.21 -2.02
C ARG A 155 -5.61 13.55 -1.65
N THR A 156 -6.75 14.16 -1.94
CA THR A 156 -8.05 13.56 -1.58
C THR A 156 -8.19 12.13 -2.11
N ILE A 157 -7.77 11.87 -3.35
CA ILE A 157 -7.89 10.55 -3.98
C ILE A 157 -7.05 9.51 -3.25
N ALA A 158 -5.79 9.85 -2.95
CA ALA A 158 -4.94 8.91 -2.26
C ALA A 158 -5.31 8.78 -0.75
N GLN A 159 -5.89 9.80 -0.10
CA GLN A 159 -6.55 9.67 1.22
C GLN A 159 -7.69 8.66 1.18
N ALA A 160 -8.59 8.83 0.22
CA ALA A 160 -9.75 7.98 0.04
C ALA A 160 -9.33 6.54 -0.27
N THR A 161 -8.27 6.34 -1.05
CA THR A 161 -7.72 5.01 -1.34
C THR A 161 -7.12 4.38 -0.09
N LEU A 162 -6.28 5.12 0.65
CA LEU A 162 -5.59 4.65 1.86
C LEU A 162 -6.55 4.21 2.97
N THR A 163 -7.58 5.02 3.20
CA THR A 163 -8.58 4.79 4.25
C THR A 163 -9.75 3.95 3.76
N ARG A 164 -9.71 3.47 2.50
CA ARG A 164 -10.84 2.83 1.81
C ARG A 164 -12.14 3.59 2.08
N HIS A 165 -12.06 4.91 1.98
CA HIS A 165 -13.15 5.80 2.33
C HIS A 165 -14.37 5.45 1.48
N LEU A 166 -15.49 5.27 2.16
CA LEU A 166 -16.73 4.86 1.54
C LEU A 166 -17.35 6.06 0.82
N LEU A 167 -17.39 6.00 -0.50
CA LEU A 167 -17.92 7.02 -1.38
C LEU A 167 -19.33 6.66 -1.83
N LYS A 168 -20.07 7.69 -2.25
CA LYS A 168 -21.38 7.57 -2.88
C LYS A 168 -21.31 8.16 -4.28
N PHE A 169 -21.70 7.39 -5.28
CA PHE A 169 -21.69 7.79 -6.69
C PHE A 169 -22.38 9.14 -6.96
N ASP A 170 -23.48 9.43 -6.25
CA ASP A 170 -24.32 10.61 -6.45
C ASP A 170 -23.81 11.86 -5.72
N LYS A 171 -22.64 11.78 -5.07
CA LYS A 171 -22.05 12.88 -4.31
C LYS A 171 -20.68 13.27 -4.84
N HIS A 172 -20.34 14.54 -4.62
CA HIS A 172 -18.97 14.99 -4.82
C HIS A 172 -18.03 14.25 -3.87
N VAL A 173 -16.85 13.90 -4.37
CA VAL A 173 -15.78 13.38 -3.52
C VAL A 173 -15.37 14.47 -2.54
N PRO A 174 -15.23 14.16 -1.24
CA PRO A 174 -14.92 15.16 -0.21
C PRO A 174 -13.75 16.06 -0.59
N SER A 175 -13.87 17.37 -0.35
CA SER A 175 -12.84 18.37 -0.68
C SER A 175 -12.54 18.54 -2.18
N THR A 176 -13.41 18.03 -3.06
CA THR A 176 -13.35 18.28 -4.51
C THR A 176 -14.71 18.76 -5.04
N ASN A 177 -14.73 19.29 -6.26
CA ASN A 177 -15.95 19.58 -7.02
C ASN A 177 -16.27 18.48 -8.06
N LYS A 178 -15.61 17.32 -7.98
CA LYS A 178 -15.73 16.22 -8.94
C LYS A 178 -16.57 15.08 -8.35
N TYR A 179 -17.32 14.41 -9.21
CA TYR A 179 -17.96 13.14 -8.89
C TYR A 179 -16.95 12.00 -9.11
N SER A 180 -17.24 10.82 -8.56
CA SER A 180 -16.34 9.66 -8.69
C SER A 180 -16.06 9.28 -10.15
N ASP A 181 -17.04 9.43 -11.04
CA ASP A 181 -16.92 9.12 -12.48
C ASP A 181 -15.92 10.05 -13.20
N HIS A 182 -15.87 11.33 -12.84
CA HIS A 182 -14.88 12.28 -13.37
C HIS A 182 -13.45 11.95 -12.94
N ILE A 183 -13.28 11.33 -11.78
CA ILE A 183 -11.96 10.96 -11.24
C ILE A 183 -11.45 9.66 -11.86
N VAL A 184 -12.32 8.68 -12.10
CA VAL A 184 -11.92 7.36 -12.63
C VAL A 184 -11.79 7.34 -14.16
N GLN A 185 -12.34 8.36 -14.83
CA GLN A 185 -12.33 8.48 -16.28
C GLN A 185 -10.96 8.37 -16.97
N PRO A 186 -9.84 8.87 -16.41
CA PRO A 186 -8.52 8.67 -17.01
C PRO A 186 -8.01 7.22 -16.95
N GLU A 187 -8.79 6.32 -16.35
CA GLU A 187 -8.50 4.88 -16.29
C GLU A 187 -7.22 4.52 -15.51
N LEU A 188 -6.79 5.42 -14.63
CA LEU A 188 -5.72 5.17 -13.66
C LEU A 188 -6.27 4.65 -12.32
N ILE A 189 -7.46 5.12 -11.94
CA ILE A 189 -8.11 4.83 -10.67
C ILE A 189 -9.29 3.90 -10.92
N ARG A 190 -9.33 2.77 -10.22
CA ARG A 190 -10.47 1.85 -10.27
C ARG A 190 -11.54 2.28 -9.28
N TYR A 191 -12.79 2.04 -9.66
CA TYR A 191 -13.95 2.27 -8.81
C TYR A 191 -14.58 0.93 -8.43
N VAL A 192 -14.39 0.51 -7.19
CA VAL A 192 -14.80 -0.82 -6.73
C VAL A 192 -16.17 -0.73 -6.06
N HIS A 193 -17.08 -1.58 -6.52
CA HIS A 193 -18.40 -1.76 -5.93
C HIS A 193 -18.38 -3.00 -5.05
N GLU A 194 -18.73 -2.88 -3.78
CA GLU A 194 -18.84 -4.03 -2.90
C GLU A 194 -20.16 -4.76 -3.17
N SER A 195 -20.10 -6.02 -3.58
CA SER A 195 -21.28 -6.82 -3.90
C SER A 195 -22.27 -6.83 -2.72
N ASN A 196 -23.52 -6.38 -2.98
CA ASN A 196 -24.63 -6.20 -2.02
C ASN A 196 -24.62 -4.93 -1.15
N SER A 197 -23.74 -3.97 -1.40
CA SER A 197 -23.79 -2.66 -0.74
C SER A 197 -23.94 -1.53 -1.77
N SER A 198 -24.55 -0.42 -1.37
CA SER A 198 -24.56 0.83 -2.16
C SER A 198 -23.27 1.63 -1.92
N VAL A 199 -22.18 0.95 -1.58
CA VAL A 199 -20.97 1.55 -1.06
C VAL A 199 -19.80 1.22 -1.97
N GLU A 200 -19.06 2.25 -2.31
CA GLU A 200 -18.01 2.23 -3.32
C GLU A 200 -16.73 2.83 -2.75
N TYR A 201 -15.58 2.50 -3.33
CA TYR A 201 -14.30 3.08 -2.94
C TYR A 201 -13.33 3.13 -4.12
N PHE A 202 -12.34 4.01 -4.01
CA PHE A 202 -11.23 4.06 -4.97
C PHE A 202 -10.22 2.94 -4.67
N ASP A 203 -9.82 2.24 -5.72
CA ASP A 203 -8.68 1.34 -5.72
C ASP A 203 -7.64 1.86 -6.72
N LEU A 204 -6.47 2.23 -6.20
CA LEU A 204 -5.39 2.82 -6.97
C LEU A 204 -4.10 2.09 -6.61
N PRO A 205 -3.44 1.40 -7.57
CA PRO A 205 -2.16 0.76 -7.34
C PRO A 205 -1.10 1.70 -6.73
N TYR A 206 -0.19 1.15 -5.94
CA TYR A 206 0.84 1.93 -5.24
C TYR A 206 1.64 2.82 -6.19
N ILE A 207 2.01 2.31 -7.38
CA ILE A 207 2.80 3.09 -8.35
C ILE A 207 2.11 4.41 -8.73
N TRP A 208 0.79 4.40 -8.87
CA TRP A 208 0.02 5.59 -9.22
C TRP A 208 -0.17 6.52 -8.04
N ILE A 209 -0.35 5.98 -6.82
CA ILE A 209 -0.33 6.79 -5.60
C ILE A 209 0.99 7.55 -5.51
N TRP A 210 2.11 6.85 -5.69
CA TRP A 210 3.44 7.41 -5.60
C TRP A 210 3.68 8.52 -6.65
N ILE A 211 3.27 8.30 -7.91
CA ILE A 211 3.35 9.34 -8.97
C ILE A 211 2.46 10.56 -8.64
N LEU A 212 1.23 10.35 -8.16
CA LEU A 212 0.32 11.42 -7.78
C LEU A 212 0.83 12.25 -6.59
N THR A 213 1.52 11.61 -5.63
CA THR A 213 2.05 12.30 -4.45
C THR A 213 3.38 13.00 -4.72
N ASN A 214 4.24 12.43 -5.59
CA ASN A 214 5.55 13.02 -5.93
C ASN A 214 5.46 14.24 -6.86
N SER A 215 4.37 14.38 -7.62
CA SER A 215 4.12 15.55 -8.47
C SER A 215 3.61 16.77 -7.69
N SER A 216 3.25 16.61 -6.41
CA SER A 216 2.75 17.68 -5.56
C SER A 216 3.87 18.34 -4.76
N ASP A 217 3.96 19.68 -4.78
CA ASP A 217 4.95 20.48 -4.05
C ASP A 217 5.14 19.98 -2.60
N SER A 218 6.31 19.39 -2.34
CA SER A 218 6.60 18.46 -1.24
C SER A 218 6.73 19.10 0.16
N LYS A 219 5.91 20.08 0.49
CA LYS A 219 5.94 20.77 1.81
C LYS A 219 4.93 20.21 2.81
N ASP A 220 4.00 19.38 2.38
CA ASP A 220 3.00 18.79 3.27
C ASP A 220 3.56 17.55 3.99
N PRO A 221 3.67 17.56 5.33
CA PRO A 221 4.16 16.42 6.09
C PRO A 221 3.33 15.15 5.85
N VAL A 222 2.01 15.28 5.64
CA VAL A 222 1.13 14.12 5.41
C VAL A 222 1.44 13.47 4.07
N ILE A 223 1.60 14.25 2.99
CA ILE A 223 1.93 13.72 1.66
C ILE A 223 3.34 13.10 1.67
N ARG A 224 4.30 13.76 2.30
CA ARG A 224 5.65 13.18 2.49
C ARG A 224 5.56 11.84 3.21
N ASP A 225 4.76 11.76 4.26
CA ASP A 225 4.64 10.55 5.07
C ASP A 225 3.83 9.45 4.34
N TRP A 226 3.11 9.77 3.24
CA TRP A 226 2.47 8.78 2.36
C TRP A 226 3.44 8.10 1.39
N LEU A 227 4.63 8.66 1.21
CA LEU A 227 5.75 7.97 0.60
C LEU A 227 6.29 6.94 1.60
N PHE A 228 5.39 6.15 2.18
CA PHE A 228 5.66 5.25 3.26
C PHE A 228 6.46 4.07 2.73
N CYS A 229 7.69 3.93 3.23
CA CYS A 229 8.71 3.08 2.62
C CYS A 229 8.98 3.48 1.17
N ASP A 230 9.17 4.80 0.92
CA ASP A 230 9.73 5.27 -0.33
C ASP A 230 11.04 4.51 -0.59
N TYR A 231 11.34 4.32 -1.86
CA TYR A 231 12.60 3.74 -2.27
C TYR A 231 13.79 4.62 -1.80
N GLU A 232 13.55 5.93 -1.65
CA GLU A 232 14.46 6.90 -1.02
C GLU A 232 14.53 6.83 0.52
N ASP A 233 13.59 6.22 1.25
CA ASP A 233 13.71 6.01 2.70
C ASP A 233 14.81 4.99 3.06
N HIS A 234 15.38 4.31 2.06
CA HIS A 234 16.65 3.59 2.18
C HIS A 234 17.88 4.51 2.20
N ARG A 235 17.72 5.81 1.88
CA ARG A 235 18.77 6.85 1.83
C ARG A 235 18.51 8.08 2.71
N SER A 236 17.27 8.42 3.05
CA SER A 236 16.97 9.72 3.65
C SER A 236 17.49 9.84 5.10
N ASN A 237 18.53 10.66 5.30
CA ASN A 237 19.07 11.04 6.61
C ASN A 237 18.12 11.95 7.43
N GLN A 238 16.89 12.20 6.94
CA GLN A 238 16.01 13.24 7.48
C GLN A 238 14.93 12.71 8.43
N ASN A 239 14.57 11.43 8.36
CA ASN A 239 13.68 10.80 9.32
C ASN A 239 14.46 9.86 10.24
N GLN A 240 14.91 10.41 11.38
CA GLN A 240 15.46 9.65 12.52
C GLN A 240 14.45 8.69 13.17
N THR A 241 13.26 8.49 12.58
CA THR A 241 12.24 7.55 13.07
C THR A 241 12.45 6.12 12.60
N CYS A 242 13.38 5.86 11.66
CA CYS A 242 13.82 4.50 11.35
C CYS A 242 14.94 4.09 12.31
N LEU A 243 14.59 3.20 13.24
CA LEU A 243 15.45 2.71 14.31
C LEU A 243 16.85 2.31 13.82
N SER A 244 17.86 2.79 14.53
CA SER A 244 19.24 2.34 14.40
C SER A 244 19.39 0.89 14.90
N GLY A 245 19.00 -0.09 14.08
CA GLY A 245 19.22 -1.50 14.38
C GLY A 245 18.08 -2.46 14.06
N SER A 246 16.99 -2.02 13.42
CA SER A 246 15.83 -2.90 13.19
C SER A 246 16.09 -4.03 12.20
N HIS A 247 15.68 -5.25 12.57
CA HIS A 247 15.60 -6.42 11.68
C HIS A 247 14.42 -6.28 10.69
N PHE A 248 14.44 -6.94 9.52
CA PHE A 248 13.37 -6.89 8.50
C PHE A 248 11.95 -7.21 9.04
N TRP A 249 11.82 -7.97 10.14
CA TRP A 249 10.53 -8.19 10.80
C TRP A 249 10.10 -7.01 11.69
N GLN A 250 11.03 -6.33 12.37
CA GLN A 250 10.74 -5.07 13.04
C GLN A 250 10.38 -3.98 12.01
N HIS A 251 10.83 -4.11 10.76
CA HIS A 251 10.29 -3.31 9.66
C HIS A 251 8.81 -3.63 9.36
N PHE A 252 8.31 -4.84 9.62
CA PHE A 252 6.88 -5.12 9.51
C PHE A 252 6.07 -4.48 10.66
N GLU A 253 6.56 -4.56 11.91
CA GLU A 253 5.90 -3.92 13.07
C GLU A 253 5.85 -2.41 12.88
N HIS A 254 6.99 -1.83 12.50
CA HIS A 254 7.11 -0.42 12.11
C HIS A 254 6.20 -0.09 10.92
N PHE A 255 6.18 -0.95 9.89
CA PHE A 255 5.29 -0.78 8.74
C PHE A 255 3.84 -0.63 9.20
N VAL A 256 3.32 -1.61 9.94
CA VAL A 256 1.89 -1.63 10.29
C VAL A 256 1.52 -0.47 11.17
N PHE A 257 2.40 -0.08 12.10
CA PHE A 257 2.11 1.00 13.03
C PHE A 257 2.23 2.38 12.40
N SER A 258 3.21 2.59 11.53
CA SER A 258 3.25 3.79 10.70
C SER A 258 2.05 3.87 9.75
N PHE A 259 1.65 2.75 9.11
CA PHE A 259 0.43 2.69 8.31
C PHE A 259 -0.81 3.07 9.14
N HIS A 260 -0.85 2.67 10.41
CA HIS A 260 -1.89 3.10 11.35
C HIS A 260 -1.84 4.62 11.64
N THR A 261 -0.65 5.20 11.84
CA THR A 261 -0.51 6.66 12.00
C THR A 261 -0.93 7.44 10.76
N LEU A 262 -0.74 6.88 9.56
CA LEU A 262 -1.20 7.47 8.31
C LEU A 262 -2.73 7.46 8.23
N LYS A 263 -3.35 6.33 8.59
CA LYS A 263 -4.81 6.23 8.66
C LYS A 263 -5.41 7.25 9.63
N SER A 264 -4.83 7.42 10.83
CA SER A 264 -5.34 8.40 11.81
C SER A 264 -5.22 9.85 11.33
N ARG A 265 -4.12 10.20 10.64
CA ARG A 265 -3.91 11.55 10.07
C ARG A 265 -4.80 11.86 8.87
N ASN A 266 -5.26 10.83 8.17
CA ASN A 266 -6.21 10.97 7.06
C ASN A 266 -7.66 11.13 7.52
N LEU A 267 -7.93 10.95 8.81
CA LEU A 267 -9.21 11.22 9.46
C LEU A 267 -9.14 12.54 10.23
N GLY A 268 -10.30 13.14 10.56
CA GLY A 268 -10.33 14.40 11.29
C GLY A 268 -9.70 14.27 12.68
N ASP A 269 -8.87 15.25 13.07
CA ASP A 269 -8.36 15.31 14.44
C ASP A 269 -9.52 15.65 15.40
N CYS A 270 -9.54 15.01 16.56
CA CYS A 270 -10.63 15.06 17.54
C CYS A 270 -12.01 14.62 17.02
N GLU A 271 -12.09 14.00 15.83
CA GLU A 271 -13.34 13.50 15.25
C GLU A 271 -13.80 12.21 15.94
N LEU A 272 -15.10 12.08 16.22
CA LEU A 272 -15.67 10.87 16.81
C LEU A 272 -15.91 9.82 15.72
N ILE A 273 -15.03 8.82 15.64
CA ILE A 273 -15.06 7.76 14.62
C ILE A 273 -15.28 6.38 15.24
N LEU A 274 -15.56 5.38 14.40
CA LEU A 274 -15.65 3.98 14.80
C LEU A 274 -14.29 3.27 14.67
N ILE A 275 -14.03 2.28 15.53
CA ILE A 275 -12.82 1.44 15.42
C ILE A 275 -12.79 0.68 14.08
N SER A 276 -13.96 0.34 13.54
CA SER A 276 -14.07 -0.25 12.19
C SER A 276 -13.64 0.70 11.06
N SER A 277 -13.66 2.01 11.28
CA SER A 277 -13.19 2.99 10.30
C SER A 277 -11.67 2.99 10.17
N ILE A 278 -10.94 2.84 11.29
CA ILE A 278 -9.46 2.81 11.27
C ILE A 278 -8.95 1.43 10.83
N HIS A 279 -9.63 0.35 11.22
CA HIS A 279 -9.29 -1.02 10.82
C HIS A 279 -10.17 -1.56 9.69
N ILE A 280 -10.61 -0.69 8.78
CA ILE A 280 -11.34 -1.11 7.59
C ILE A 280 -10.57 -2.21 6.83
N GLY A 281 -11.29 -3.25 6.41
CA GLY A 281 -10.73 -4.44 5.80
C GLY A 281 -10.31 -5.55 6.78
N ALA A 282 -10.17 -5.26 8.08
CA ALA A 282 -9.94 -6.29 9.09
C ALA A 282 -11.24 -7.07 9.39
N ARG A 283 -11.09 -8.30 9.90
CA ARG A 283 -12.21 -9.06 10.47
C ARG A 283 -12.32 -8.69 11.94
N LEU A 284 -13.45 -8.11 12.33
CA LEU A 284 -13.64 -7.50 13.66
C LEU A 284 -14.78 -8.15 14.43
N ASN A 285 -14.69 -8.13 15.76
CA ASN A 285 -15.81 -8.34 16.67
C ASN A 285 -15.83 -7.25 17.74
N GLY A 286 -16.86 -6.41 17.67
CA GLY A 286 -16.97 -5.18 18.44
C GLY A 286 -16.67 -3.97 17.57
N ASP A 287 -17.50 -2.95 17.71
CA ASP A 287 -17.32 -1.68 17.03
C ASP A 287 -17.83 -0.57 17.95
N PHE A 288 -16.93 0.31 18.38
CA PHE A 288 -17.24 1.37 19.32
C PHE A 288 -16.63 2.69 18.86
N LYS A 289 -17.20 3.78 19.37
CA LYS A 289 -16.75 5.13 19.03
C LYS A 289 -15.62 5.59 19.92
N PHE A 290 -14.65 6.28 19.35
CA PHE A 290 -13.57 6.95 20.06
C PHE A 290 -13.22 8.27 19.35
N LYS A 291 -12.57 9.20 20.05
CA LYS A 291 -12.04 10.41 19.41
C LYS A 291 -10.72 10.07 18.74
N ASN A 292 -10.65 10.26 17.43
CA ASN A 292 -9.43 10.15 16.66
C ASN A 292 -8.47 11.26 17.06
N HIS A 293 -7.18 10.95 17.14
CA HIS A 293 -6.13 11.94 17.25
C HIS A 293 -5.08 11.67 16.17
N HIS A 294 -4.47 12.71 15.64
CA HIS A 294 -3.34 12.57 14.72
C HIS A 294 -2.14 11.98 15.47
N LEU A 295 -1.81 10.73 15.14
CA LEU A 295 -0.84 9.95 15.91
C LEU A 295 0.62 10.30 15.56
N GLU A 296 1.47 10.21 16.57
CA GLU A 296 2.94 10.25 16.46
C GLU A 296 3.52 8.89 16.83
N LEU A 297 4.39 8.34 15.98
CA LEU A 297 5.06 7.06 16.24
C LEU A 297 6.21 7.23 17.24
N LYS A 298 6.32 6.28 18.18
CA LYS A 298 7.40 6.18 19.16
C LYS A 298 7.83 4.74 19.36
N CYS A 299 9.06 4.56 19.85
CA CYS A 299 9.61 3.27 20.21
C CYS A 299 9.98 3.28 21.69
N ALA A 300 9.49 2.32 22.47
CA ALA A 300 9.81 2.19 23.88
C ALA A 300 11.27 1.73 24.07
N VAL A 301 11.93 2.25 25.11
CA VAL A 301 13.29 1.83 25.49
C VAL A 301 13.27 0.55 26.33
N HIS A 302 12.10 0.18 26.85
CA HIS A 302 11.90 -0.96 27.74
C HIS A 302 10.70 -1.78 27.27
N GLN A 303 10.64 -3.03 27.73
CA GLN A 303 9.48 -3.89 27.53
C GLN A 303 8.34 -3.41 28.43
N GLU A 304 7.31 -2.83 27.83
CA GLU A 304 6.17 -2.25 28.53
C GLU A 304 4.99 -3.23 28.54
N ASP A 305 4.28 -3.28 29.67
CA ASP A 305 3.08 -4.10 29.79
C ASP A 305 1.93 -3.45 28.99
N THR A 306 1.40 -4.08 27.95
CA THR A 306 0.41 -3.39 27.10
C THR A 306 -1.00 -3.32 27.70
N ASN A 307 -1.23 -3.99 28.83
CA ASN A 307 -2.53 -4.06 29.49
C ASN A 307 -2.92 -2.74 30.18
N SER A 308 -4.10 -2.19 29.84
CA SER A 308 -4.57 -0.91 30.40
C SER A 308 -4.88 -0.90 31.90
N SER A 309 -4.96 -2.03 32.61
CA SER A 309 -5.16 -2.03 34.08
C SER A 309 -3.91 -1.68 34.87
N ASN A 310 -2.72 -1.90 34.30
CA ASN A 310 -1.45 -1.62 34.98
C ASN A 310 -1.13 -0.12 35.03
N TYR A 311 -2.00 0.68 34.43
CA TYR A 311 -1.91 2.12 34.33
C TYR A 311 -3.14 2.68 35.00
N GLY A 312 -3.00 3.09 36.27
CA GLY A 312 -4.10 3.60 37.07
C GLY A 312 -4.76 4.84 36.47
N LYS A 313 -5.58 5.56 37.25
CA LYS A 313 -6.27 6.78 36.78
C LYS A 313 -5.36 8.00 36.50
N GLY A 314 -4.03 7.81 36.47
CA GLY A 314 -3.02 8.86 36.33
C GLY A 314 -2.40 8.90 34.93
N LYS A 315 -1.23 9.56 34.83
CA LYS A 315 -0.40 9.54 33.62
C LYS A 315 0.18 8.15 33.39
N LYS A 316 0.26 7.74 32.13
CA LYS A 316 0.94 6.52 31.68
C LYS A 316 2.21 6.95 30.93
N GLU A 317 3.23 7.31 31.70
CA GLU A 317 4.51 7.78 31.15
C GLU A 317 5.36 6.59 30.69
N ILE A 318 5.60 6.52 29.38
CA ILE A 318 6.47 5.54 28.75
C ILE A 318 7.75 6.24 28.31
N LYS A 319 8.89 5.66 28.65
CA LYS A 319 10.18 6.17 28.20
C LYS A 319 10.44 5.67 26.78
N CYS A 320 10.34 6.58 25.83
CA CYS A 320 10.73 6.33 24.45
C CYS A 320 12.14 6.86 24.18
N GLU A 321 12.71 6.47 23.03
CA GLU A 321 14.10 6.79 22.68
C GLU A 321 14.39 8.30 22.66
N ASP A 322 13.42 9.10 22.23
CA ASP A 322 13.56 10.55 22.02
C ASP A 322 12.95 11.37 23.16
N LYS A 323 11.87 10.89 23.78
CA LYS A 323 11.18 11.58 24.88
C LYS A 323 10.37 10.63 25.76
N ILE A 324 9.94 11.11 26.91
CA ILE A 324 8.92 10.45 27.72
C ILE A 324 7.55 10.90 27.20
N VAL A 325 6.65 9.95 26.96
CA VAL A 325 5.29 10.21 26.42
C VAL A 325 4.22 9.68 27.36
N ASP A 326 3.10 10.39 27.46
CA ASP A 326 1.93 9.92 28.19
C ASP A 326 0.91 9.27 27.24
N VAL A 327 0.71 7.96 27.38
CA VAL A 327 -0.23 7.19 26.55
C VAL A 327 -1.68 7.63 26.79
N CYS A 328 -1.98 8.19 27.95
CA CYS A 328 -3.31 8.74 28.26
C CYS A 328 -3.62 10.02 27.46
N GLU A 329 -2.65 10.63 26.79
CA GLU A 329 -2.88 11.71 25.81
C GLU A 329 -3.54 11.20 24.53
N CYS A 330 -3.51 9.89 24.27
CA CYS A 330 -4.09 9.24 23.09
C CYS A 330 -3.54 9.72 21.74
N LYS A 331 -2.34 10.35 21.76
CA LYS A 331 -1.66 10.91 20.57
C LYS A 331 -0.46 10.09 20.10
N TYR A 332 -0.09 9.05 20.84
CA TYR A 332 1.12 8.29 20.57
C TYR A 332 0.80 6.84 20.22
N CYS A 333 1.44 6.38 19.16
CA CYS A 333 1.55 4.98 18.77
C CYS A 333 2.91 4.50 19.25
N ILE A 334 2.97 3.63 20.26
CA ILE A 334 4.21 3.07 20.81
C ILE A 334 4.48 1.64 20.32
N ILE A 335 5.60 1.44 19.62
CA ILE A 335 6.18 0.11 19.37
C ILE A 335 6.93 -0.31 20.63
N ASN A 336 6.70 -1.54 21.08
CA ASN A 336 7.31 -2.08 22.29
C ASN A 336 8.76 -2.53 22.03
N ASP A 337 9.55 -2.66 23.10
CA ASP A 337 10.91 -3.20 22.96
C ASP A 337 10.87 -4.69 22.57
N ALA A 338 11.93 -5.14 21.88
CA ALA A 338 12.00 -6.47 21.31
C ALA A 338 11.84 -7.57 22.37
N SER A 339 11.16 -8.66 22.00
CA SER A 339 10.92 -9.83 22.86
C SER A 339 10.08 -9.54 24.11
N ALA A 340 9.31 -8.45 24.13
CA ALA A 340 8.35 -8.21 25.21
C ALA A 340 7.38 -9.39 25.36
N PRO A 341 7.05 -9.82 26.59
CA PRO A 341 6.06 -10.88 26.82
C PRO A 341 4.61 -10.40 26.60
N TYR A 342 4.43 -9.17 26.14
CA TYR A 342 3.17 -8.45 26.02
C TYR A 342 2.81 -8.18 24.54
N GLY A 343 2.02 -7.15 24.28
CA GLY A 343 1.75 -6.63 22.93
C GLY A 343 3.01 -6.07 22.27
N ASP A 344 3.15 -6.34 20.97
CA ASP A 344 4.27 -5.84 20.17
C ASP A 344 4.16 -4.32 19.92
N ALA A 345 2.96 -3.76 19.90
CA ALA A 345 2.73 -2.31 19.87
C ALA A 345 1.39 -1.92 20.52
N PHE A 346 1.22 -0.67 20.95
CA PHE A 346 0.00 -0.21 21.61
C PHE A 346 -0.20 1.31 21.57
N LEU A 347 -1.44 1.75 21.79
CA LEU A 347 -1.82 3.14 22.02
C LEU A 347 -3.02 3.25 22.99
N GLY A 348 -3.22 4.44 23.55
CA GLY A 348 -4.40 4.75 24.35
C GLY A 348 -5.56 5.21 23.48
N LEU A 349 -6.77 4.71 23.72
CA LEU A 349 -7.98 5.13 23.01
C LEU A 349 -8.74 6.19 23.82
N ASP A 350 -9.07 7.30 23.16
CA ASP A 350 -9.86 8.38 23.77
C ASP A 350 -11.36 8.04 23.73
N VAL A 351 -11.76 7.19 24.67
CA VAL A 351 -13.14 6.76 24.88
C VAL A 351 -13.67 7.34 26.19
N ASP A 352 -14.90 7.84 26.16
CA ASP A 352 -15.57 8.39 27.35
C ASP A 352 -16.12 7.25 28.23
N LEU A 353 -15.22 6.53 28.90
CA LEU A 353 -15.55 5.42 29.80
C LEU A 353 -15.30 5.78 31.27
N LYS A 354 -16.30 5.52 32.10
CA LYS A 354 -16.19 5.62 33.58
C LYS A 354 -15.13 4.67 34.18
N SER A 355 -14.73 3.64 33.44
CA SER A 355 -13.82 2.56 33.86
C SER A 355 -12.33 2.79 33.48
N GLY A 356 -11.99 3.99 33.04
CA GLY A 356 -10.65 4.32 32.52
C GLY A 356 -10.53 4.04 31.02
N LYS A 357 -9.52 4.65 30.39
CA LYS A 357 -9.27 4.58 28.95
C LYS A 357 -8.79 3.16 28.56
N PRO A 358 -9.37 2.52 27.53
CA PRO A 358 -8.88 1.26 27.01
C PRO A 358 -7.64 1.51 26.13
N ASN A 359 -6.80 0.49 25.97
CA ASN A 359 -5.75 0.51 24.98
C ASN A 359 -6.21 -0.20 23.70
N GLU A 360 -5.65 0.22 22.58
CA GLU A 360 -5.55 -0.59 21.38
C GLU A 360 -4.18 -1.28 21.39
N VAL A 361 -4.18 -2.59 21.26
CA VAL A 361 -2.98 -3.44 21.39
C VAL A 361 -2.83 -4.27 20.13
N HIS A 362 -1.66 -4.17 19.52
CA HIS A 362 -1.29 -4.86 18.30
C HIS A 362 -0.37 -6.02 18.62
N GLN A 363 -0.60 -7.12 17.91
CA GLN A 363 0.28 -8.26 17.90
C GLN A 363 0.64 -8.62 16.45
N TYR A 364 1.92 -8.84 16.19
CA TYR A 364 2.47 -9.21 14.91
C TYR A 364 3.09 -10.58 15.02
N LYS A 365 2.65 -11.52 14.19
CA LYS A 365 3.15 -12.88 14.29
C LYS A 365 3.23 -13.53 12.92
N ARG A 366 4.37 -14.17 12.69
CA ARG A 366 4.62 -15.03 11.54
C ARG A 366 4.65 -16.48 12.01
N TRP A 367 3.60 -17.22 11.71
CA TRP A 367 3.58 -18.64 12.00
C TRP A 367 4.12 -19.45 10.83
N LYS A 368 4.90 -20.50 11.15
CA LYS A 368 5.30 -21.53 10.18
C LYS A 368 4.19 -22.55 9.92
N VAL A 369 3.15 -22.59 10.77
CA VAL A 369 2.01 -23.50 10.62
C VAL A 369 1.02 -22.95 9.60
N ASN A 370 0.34 -23.85 8.88
CA ASN A 370 -0.54 -23.48 7.76
C ASN A 370 -1.85 -22.82 8.18
N SER A 371 -2.27 -22.95 9.45
CA SER A 371 -3.48 -22.32 9.95
C SER A 371 -3.39 -22.03 11.44
N LEU A 372 -3.84 -20.83 11.85
CA LEU A 372 -3.99 -20.45 13.26
C LEU A 372 -5.32 -20.97 13.84
N THR A 373 -5.31 -21.43 15.09
CA THR A 373 -6.54 -21.79 15.83
C THR A 373 -7.06 -20.62 16.66
N GLY A 374 -8.32 -20.72 17.10
CA GLY A 374 -8.88 -19.73 18.02
C GLY A 374 -8.22 -19.72 19.40
N GLN A 375 -7.59 -20.84 19.81
CA GLN A 375 -6.84 -20.90 21.07
C GLN A 375 -5.55 -20.10 20.97
N ASP A 376 -4.79 -20.24 19.88
CA ASP A 376 -3.57 -19.46 19.66
C ASP A 376 -3.86 -17.95 19.70
N TYR A 377 -4.97 -17.53 19.06
CA TYR A 377 -5.43 -16.15 19.13
C TYR A 377 -5.74 -15.71 20.57
N GLN A 378 -6.44 -16.55 21.32
CA GLN A 378 -6.82 -16.25 22.69
C GLN A 378 -5.60 -16.15 23.61
N ASP A 379 -4.59 -16.99 23.41
CA ASP A 379 -3.35 -16.98 24.18
C ASP A 379 -2.55 -15.70 23.91
N GLU A 380 -2.42 -15.29 22.64
CA GLU A 380 -1.82 -14.02 22.25
C GLU A 380 -2.60 -12.82 22.80
N ARG A 381 -3.94 -12.88 22.80
CA ARG A 381 -4.77 -11.83 23.39
C ARG A 381 -4.58 -11.74 24.90
N ASN A 382 -4.58 -12.88 25.60
CA ASN A 382 -4.56 -12.92 27.06
C ASN A 382 -3.27 -12.39 27.67
N LYS A 383 -2.13 -12.56 26.98
CA LYS A 383 -0.85 -12.00 27.43
C LYS A 383 -0.72 -10.50 27.13
N SER A 384 -1.41 -9.99 26.11
CA SER A 384 -1.22 -8.62 25.62
C SER A 384 -2.32 -7.64 26.07
N ALA A 385 -3.57 -8.08 26.26
CA ALA A 385 -4.72 -7.17 26.37
C ALA A 385 -5.85 -7.70 27.27
N LEU A 386 -6.57 -6.79 27.93
CA LEU A 386 -7.76 -7.12 28.71
C LEU A 386 -9.03 -7.24 27.86
N SER A 387 -10.13 -7.65 28.49
CA SER A 387 -11.47 -7.66 27.89
C SER A 387 -11.98 -6.27 27.50
N LYS A 388 -11.53 -5.21 28.19
CA LYS A 388 -11.90 -3.82 27.87
C LYS A 388 -11.07 -3.21 26.74
N ASP A 389 -9.85 -3.70 26.55
CA ASP A 389 -8.94 -3.27 25.49
C ASP A 389 -9.40 -3.79 24.13
N PHE A 390 -9.00 -3.09 23.08
CA PHE A 390 -9.12 -3.59 21.71
C PHE A 390 -7.83 -4.29 21.32
N PHE A 391 -7.93 -5.55 20.92
CA PHE A 391 -6.77 -6.35 20.52
C PHE A 391 -6.85 -6.68 19.02
N ILE A 392 -5.78 -6.46 18.27
CA ILE A 392 -5.73 -6.84 16.86
C ILE A 392 -4.46 -7.63 16.54
N LEU A 393 -4.65 -8.78 15.88
CA LEU A 393 -3.57 -9.65 15.44
C LEU A 393 -3.33 -9.50 13.94
N PHE A 394 -2.07 -9.33 13.55
CA PHE A 394 -1.61 -9.30 12.17
C PHE A 394 -0.77 -10.52 11.88
N THR A 395 -1.11 -11.25 10.82
CA THR A 395 -0.41 -12.47 10.40
C THR A 395 -0.52 -12.70 8.90
N THR A 396 0.51 -13.30 8.30
CA THR A 396 0.47 -13.76 6.91
C THR A 396 -0.13 -15.16 6.77
N THR A 397 -0.42 -15.83 7.88
CA THR A 397 -1.05 -17.16 7.89
C THR A 397 -2.56 -17.03 7.74
N ASN A 398 -3.19 -17.95 7.01
CA ASN A 398 -4.65 -18.00 6.95
C ASN A 398 -5.21 -18.46 8.30
N CYS A 399 -6.14 -17.69 8.86
CA CYS A 399 -6.77 -18.04 10.12
C CYS A 399 -8.15 -18.65 9.85
N SER A 400 -8.38 -19.84 10.38
CA SER A 400 -9.69 -20.50 10.37
C SER A 400 -10.77 -19.52 10.86
N ASN A 401 -12.02 -19.63 10.38
CA ASN A 401 -13.13 -18.78 10.79
C ASN A 401 -13.61 -19.07 12.23
N PHE A 402 -12.74 -18.90 13.24
CA PHE A 402 -13.14 -18.90 14.64
C PHE A 402 -13.77 -17.56 15.00
N LYS A 403 -14.69 -17.61 15.99
CA LYS A 403 -15.33 -16.42 16.51
C LYS A 403 -14.32 -15.62 17.33
N LEU A 404 -14.08 -14.37 16.93
CA LEU A 404 -13.23 -13.46 17.68
C LEU A 404 -13.86 -13.14 19.04
N PRO A 405 -13.08 -12.94 20.11
CA PRO A 405 -13.54 -12.33 21.36
C PRO A 405 -14.10 -10.92 21.12
N LYS A 406 -14.80 -10.35 22.10
CA LYS A 406 -15.26 -8.96 22.01
C LYS A 406 -14.07 -8.00 22.06
N ASN A 407 -14.19 -6.87 21.35
CA ASN A 407 -13.16 -5.85 21.20
C ASN A 407 -11.89 -6.46 20.61
N SER A 408 -12.04 -7.15 19.48
CA SER A 408 -10.93 -7.89 18.89
C SER A 408 -11.00 -7.88 17.37
N GLY A 409 -9.83 -7.87 16.74
CA GLY A 409 -9.67 -7.84 15.30
C GLY A 409 -8.59 -8.81 14.82
N ILE A 410 -8.65 -9.17 13.55
CA ILE A 410 -7.58 -9.93 12.89
C ILE A 410 -7.41 -9.50 11.44
N VAL A 411 -6.16 -9.38 11.04
CA VAL A 411 -5.70 -9.27 9.65
C VAL A 411 -4.86 -10.49 9.37
N ASP A 412 -5.38 -11.35 8.50
CA ASP A 412 -4.79 -12.62 8.08
C ASP A 412 -4.67 -12.68 6.55
N ALA A 413 -4.20 -13.80 6.01
CA ALA A 413 -4.05 -13.95 4.55
C ALA A 413 -5.34 -13.70 3.75
N SER A 414 -6.52 -13.92 4.33
CA SER A 414 -7.81 -13.82 3.61
C SER A 414 -8.31 -12.39 3.44
N ASN A 415 -7.84 -11.46 4.26
CA ASN A 415 -8.25 -10.05 4.24
C ASN A 415 -7.06 -9.07 4.19
N TRP A 416 -5.85 -9.58 3.93
CA TRP A 416 -4.62 -8.80 3.82
C TRP A 416 -4.74 -7.64 2.81
N ASP A 417 -5.15 -7.94 1.58
CA ASP A 417 -5.34 -6.94 0.53
C ASP A 417 -6.48 -5.97 0.87
N LYS A 418 -7.49 -6.43 1.62
CA LYS A 418 -8.57 -5.58 2.10
C LYS A 418 -8.09 -4.58 3.14
N TYR A 419 -7.14 -4.95 3.99
CA TYR A 419 -6.66 -4.06 5.05
C TYR A 419 -5.59 -3.07 4.57
N PHE A 420 -4.60 -3.57 3.82
CA PHE A 420 -3.45 -2.78 3.36
C PHE A 420 -3.68 -2.12 1.99
N GLY A 421 -4.69 -2.57 1.23
CA GLY A 421 -5.00 -2.03 -0.09
C GLY A 421 -3.76 -2.02 -0.98
N PRO A 422 -3.38 -0.87 -1.56
CA PRO A 422 -2.25 -0.79 -2.48
C PRO A 422 -0.89 -1.09 -1.86
N TYR A 423 -0.78 -1.11 -0.53
CA TYR A 423 0.47 -1.41 0.16
C TYR A 423 0.64 -2.91 0.44
N SER A 424 -0.33 -3.75 0.06
CA SER A 424 -0.36 -5.17 0.45
C SER A 424 0.85 -5.96 -0.05
N GLY A 425 1.36 -5.65 -1.24
CA GLY A 425 2.57 -6.26 -1.80
C GLY A 425 3.82 -5.97 -0.97
N LYS A 426 3.99 -4.71 -0.55
CA LYS A 426 5.10 -4.28 0.30
C LYS A 426 5.01 -4.88 1.70
N THR A 427 3.83 -4.84 2.32
CA THR A 427 3.63 -5.40 3.67
C THR A 427 3.88 -6.90 3.69
N HIS A 428 3.41 -7.62 2.68
CA HIS A 428 3.62 -9.05 2.54
C HIS A 428 5.11 -9.38 2.40
N THR A 429 5.85 -8.55 1.66
CA THR A 429 7.30 -8.68 1.49
C THR A 429 8.02 -8.50 2.83
N TYR A 430 7.73 -7.43 3.57
CA TYR A 430 8.31 -7.22 4.92
C TYR A 430 7.98 -8.35 5.87
N ALA A 431 6.73 -8.83 5.85
CA ALA A 431 6.30 -9.92 6.70
C ALA A 431 7.00 -11.26 6.36
N ASN A 432 7.37 -11.50 5.08
CA ASN A 432 7.87 -12.80 4.63
C ASN A 432 9.38 -12.90 4.38
N VAL A 433 10.08 -11.82 4.03
CA VAL A 433 11.53 -11.91 3.72
C VAL A 433 12.36 -12.11 4.99
N GLY A 434 11.92 -11.57 6.13
CA GLY A 434 12.66 -11.69 7.40
C GLY A 434 14.06 -11.06 7.34
N PRO A 435 14.82 -11.06 8.45
CA PRO A 435 16.14 -10.42 8.49
C PRO A 435 17.08 -10.96 7.40
N LEU A 436 17.67 -10.04 6.63
CA LEU A 436 18.65 -10.37 5.59
C LEU A 436 19.85 -11.09 6.22
N ASN A 437 20.23 -12.21 5.63
CA ASN A 437 21.45 -12.92 6.01
C ASN A 437 22.65 -12.20 5.38
N ILE A 438 23.52 -11.60 6.19
CA ILE A 438 24.67 -10.85 5.69
C ILE A 438 25.62 -11.72 4.87
N ASN A 439 25.63 -13.04 5.02
CA ASN A 439 26.52 -13.94 4.28
C ASN A 439 25.94 -14.42 2.94
N LYS A 440 24.61 -14.35 2.79
CA LYS A 440 23.89 -14.88 1.61
C LYS A 440 23.19 -13.82 0.77
N ALA A 441 22.94 -12.64 1.33
CA ALA A 441 22.25 -11.55 0.67
C ALA A 441 22.98 -11.12 -0.62
N SER A 442 22.23 -10.83 -1.69
CA SER A 442 22.83 -10.28 -2.92
C SER A 442 23.44 -8.90 -2.69
N CYS A 443 24.24 -8.41 -3.63
CA CYS A 443 24.79 -7.06 -3.56
C CYS A 443 23.65 -6.02 -3.54
N ARG A 444 22.60 -6.21 -4.35
CA ARG A 444 21.37 -5.41 -4.29
C ARG A 444 20.75 -5.41 -2.89
N ASP A 445 20.55 -6.58 -2.29
CA ASP A 445 19.87 -6.67 -0.98
C ASP A 445 20.68 -5.98 0.11
N LEU A 446 22.02 -6.06 0.07
CA LEU A 446 22.88 -5.28 0.96
C LEU A 446 22.69 -3.78 0.80
N ARG A 447 22.69 -3.29 -0.44
CA ARG A 447 22.53 -1.86 -0.77
C ARG A 447 21.14 -1.32 -0.39
N SER A 448 20.15 -2.21 -0.21
CA SER A 448 18.83 -1.84 0.32
C SER A 448 18.85 -1.49 1.81
N MET A 449 19.89 -1.88 2.54
CA MET A 449 20.00 -1.63 3.96
C MET A 449 20.51 -0.22 4.23
N TYR A 450 19.77 0.54 5.03
CA TYR A 450 20.17 1.88 5.44
C TYR A 450 21.60 1.86 6.02
N GLY A 451 22.43 2.83 5.64
CA GLY A 451 23.83 2.91 6.07
C GLY A 451 24.80 1.94 5.38
N ILE A 452 24.35 1.16 4.40
CA ILE A 452 25.18 0.35 3.51
C ILE A 452 25.11 0.95 2.10
N GLY A 453 26.16 1.66 1.70
CA GLY A 453 26.34 2.14 0.34
C GLY A 453 27.05 1.11 -0.54
N GLU A 454 27.34 1.51 -1.78
CA GLU A 454 28.05 0.70 -2.77
C GLU A 454 29.38 0.16 -2.24
N THR A 455 30.24 1.04 -1.70
CA THR A 455 31.54 0.62 -1.16
C THR A 455 31.41 -0.36 0.01
N GLN A 456 30.46 -0.15 0.93
CA GLN A 456 30.25 -1.05 2.06
C GLN A 456 29.68 -2.40 1.61
N ALA A 457 28.80 -2.41 0.61
CA ALA A 457 28.24 -3.63 0.06
C ALA A 457 29.33 -4.47 -0.62
N ASP A 458 30.19 -3.85 -1.42
CA ASP A 458 31.31 -4.53 -2.10
C ASP A 458 32.30 -5.09 -1.08
N GLU A 459 32.58 -4.34 -0.01
CA GLU A 459 33.44 -4.77 1.09
C GLU A 459 32.87 -5.98 1.84
N ILE A 460 31.56 -5.97 2.10
CA ILE A 460 30.85 -7.12 2.66
C ILE A 460 30.97 -8.32 1.71
N MET A 461 30.67 -8.16 0.42
CA MET A 461 30.75 -9.23 -0.57
C MET A 461 32.15 -9.86 -0.64
N ALA A 462 33.20 -9.05 -0.55
CA ALA A 462 34.58 -9.50 -0.63
C ALA A 462 35.07 -10.24 0.63
N LYS A 463 34.52 -9.94 1.81
CA LYS A 463 35.02 -10.41 3.10
C LYS A 463 34.18 -11.47 3.79
N ARG A 464 32.99 -11.77 3.27
CA ARG A 464 32.17 -12.90 3.73
C ARG A 464 32.95 -14.22 3.68
N GLU A 465 32.64 -15.20 4.53
CA GLU A 465 31.55 -15.21 5.52
C GLU A 465 31.98 -14.67 6.90
N PHE A 466 31.02 -14.10 7.64
CA PHE A 466 31.19 -13.62 9.00
C PHE A 466 30.44 -14.51 9.98
N LYS A 467 31.06 -14.85 11.11
CA LYS A 467 30.42 -15.62 12.19
C LYS A 467 29.47 -14.78 13.02
N ASP A 468 29.84 -13.55 13.32
CA ASP A 468 29.10 -12.64 14.19
C ASP A 468 29.39 -11.16 13.89
N ILE A 469 28.70 -10.27 14.61
CA ILE A 469 28.80 -8.82 14.45
C ILE A 469 30.22 -8.31 14.71
N GLU A 470 30.94 -8.86 15.69
CA GLU A 470 32.28 -8.38 16.05
C GLU A 470 33.29 -8.73 14.96
N GLU A 471 33.18 -9.93 14.37
CA GLU A 471 33.98 -10.31 13.21
C GLU A 471 33.69 -9.42 12.00
N ALA A 472 32.42 -9.21 11.64
CA ALA A 472 32.06 -8.33 10.53
C ALA A 472 32.56 -6.90 10.75
N LYS A 473 32.42 -6.36 11.97
CA LYS A 473 32.91 -5.03 12.34
C LYS A 473 34.42 -4.91 12.17
N LYS A 474 35.17 -5.90 12.67
CA LYS A 474 36.64 -5.93 12.55
C LYS A 474 37.09 -6.04 11.10
N GLN A 475 36.42 -6.86 10.31
CA GLN A 475 36.81 -7.12 8.92
C GLN A 475 36.41 -5.97 7.98
N THR A 476 35.19 -5.44 8.10
CA THR A 476 34.64 -4.45 7.16
C THR A 476 34.77 -3.00 7.63
N GLY A 477 35.00 -2.77 8.93
CA GLY A 477 34.98 -1.43 9.53
C GLY A 477 33.56 -0.83 9.67
N ILE A 478 32.51 -1.59 9.35
CA ILE A 478 31.13 -1.11 9.43
C ILE A 478 30.68 -0.99 10.90
N PRO A 479 30.01 0.11 11.29
CA PRO A 479 29.55 0.30 12.66
C PRO A 479 28.59 -0.80 13.13
N GLU A 480 28.75 -1.22 14.39
CA GLU A 480 27.93 -2.25 15.04
C GLU A 480 26.42 -1.98 14.94
N ARG A 481 26.01 -0.70 15.06
CA ARG A 481 24.61 -0.26 14.93
C ARG A 481 23.99 -0.63 13.58
N VAL A 482 24.79 -0.70 12.52
CA VAL A 482 24.35 -1.09 11.17
C VAL A 482 24.35 -2.60 11.06
N LEU A 483 25.39 -3.26 11.57
CA LEU A 483 25.53 -4.73 11.52
C LEU A 483 24.45 -5.48 12.31
N LYS A 484 23.92 -4.88 13.40
CA LYS A 484 22.79 -5.43 14.18
C LYS A 484 21.54 -5.71 13.35
N ARG A 485 21.41 -5.12 12.17
CA ARG A 485 20.23 -5.29 11.29
C ARG A 485 20.23 -6.63 10.56
N PHE A 486 21.39 -7.25 10.40
CA PHE A 486 21.54 -8.52 9.69
C PHE A 486 21.45 -9.72 10.63
N LYS A 487 21.08 -10.87 10.07
CA LYS A 487 21.38 -12.17 10.69
C LYS A 487 22.68 -12.73 10.12
N PHE A 488 23.40 -13.49 10.95
CA PHE A 488 24.71 -14.08 10.62
C PHE A 488 24.64 -15.60 10.41
N SER A 489 23.54 -16.22 10.86
CA SER A 489 23.22 -17.63 10.67
C SER A 489 21.78 -17.77 10.15
N ASP A 490 21.45 -18.96 9.63
CA ASP A 490 20.14 -19.21 9.03
C ASP A 490 19.00 -19.39 10.02
#